data_AF-A0A7W6RZP8-F1
#
_entry.id   AF-A0A7W6RZP8-F1
#
_cell.length_a   1.000
_cell.length_b   1.000
_cell.length_c   1.000
_cell.angle_alpha   90.00
_cell.angle_beta   90.00
_cell.angle_gamma   90.00
#
_symmetry.space_group_name_H-M   'P 1'
#
loop_
_entity.id
_entity.type
_entity.pdbx_description
1 polymer ?
#
loop_
_entity_poly.entity_id
_entity_poly.type
_entity_poly.pdbx_seq_one_letter_code
_entity_poly.pdbx_strand_id
1 'polypeptide(L)'
;MRLYDQTLDAMRQILYSEGVFQAVKAGVEAAPDPALGLIEPIAQAAVRVLVSAREAGRPVTQDMMFAALVDTTREAVEAVEEIRGREMTEEQATNAFLEIVTRYADLAGRAGLIDPREAEARMAEMEGGAAPAPGRGAGQEPPPPSRAARRAGRARKRRRKGPPRQQQEAI
;
A
#
# COMPACT_ATOMS: atom_id res chain seq x y z
N MET A 1 12.26 15.70 -2.19
CA MET A 1 10.93 16.35 -2.25
C MET A 1 10.51 16.66 -3.69
N ARG A 2 11.17 17.55 -4.44
CA ARG A 2 10.70 17.98 -5.78
C ARG A 2 10.29 16.88 -6.78
N LEU A 3 10.94 15.72 -6.78
CA LEU A 3 10.65 14.66 -7.76
C LEU A 3 9.35 13.90 -7.44
N TYR A 4 9.04 13.68 -6.16
CA TYR A 4 7.81 13.03 -5.73
C TYR A 4 6.60 13.89 -6.09
N ASP A 5 6.67 15.17 -5.73
CA ASP A 5 5.61 16.13 -6.01
C ASP A 5 5.32 16.24 -7.52
N GLN A 6 6.37 16.20 -8.35
CA GLN A 6 6.23 16.18 -9.81
C GLN A 6 5.56 14.91 -10.35
N THR A 7 5.87 13.74 -9.78
CA THR A 7 5.24 12.47 -10.18
C THR A 7 3.77 12.43 -9.76
N LEU A 8 3.48 12.89 -8.53
CA LEU A 8 2.11 13.00 -8.04
C LEU A 8 1.29 14.00 -8.88
N ASP A 9 1.85 15.17 -9.18
CA ASP A 9 1.21 16.17 -10.04
C ASP A 9 0.98 15.63 -11.46
N ALA A 10 1.92 14.88 -12.03
CA ALA A 10 1.75 14.25 -13.33
C ALA A 10 0.63 13.18 -13.30
N MET A 11 0.57 12.36 -12.25
CA MET A 11 -0.53 11.39 -12.08
C MET A 11 -1.88 12.09 -11.96
N ARG A 12 -1.98 13.14 -11.13
CA ARG A 12 -3.19 13.96 -11.00
C ARG A 12 -3.60 14.58 -12.33
N GLN A 13 -2.67 15.20 -13.06
CA GLN A 13 -2.98 15.79 -14.37
C GLN A 13 -3.53 14.76 -15.36
N ILE A 14 -3.01 13.53 -15.35
CA ILE A 14 -3.54 12.45 -16.19
C ILE A 14 -4.90 11.97 -15.67
N LEU A 15 -5.07 11.76 -14.37
CA LEU A 15 -6.33 11.31 -13.78
C LEU A 15 -7.48 12.30 -14.04
N TYR A 16 -7.21 13.59 -13.81
CA TYR A 16 -8.16 14.68 -14.04
C TYR A 16 -8.17 15.17 -15.49
N SER A 17 -7.45 14.50 -16.40
CA SER A 17 -7.69 14.73 -17.82
C SER A 17 -9.11 14.30 -18.15
N GLU A 18 -9.78 15.07 -19.00
CA GLU A 18 -11.18 14.82 -19.36
C GLU A 18 -11.40 13.37 -19.82
N GLY A 19 -10.47 12.81 -20.58
CA GLY A 19 -10.56 11.42 -21.06
C GLY A 19 -10.51 10.37 -19.95
N VAL A 20 -9.63 10.52 -18.94
CA VAL A 20 -9.53 9.55 -17.83
C VAL A 20 -10.66 9.75 -16.84
N PHE A 21 -11.04 11.00 -16.55
CA PHE A 21 -12.18 11.28 -15.70
C PHE A 21 -13.48 10.68 -16.26
N GLN A 22 -13.74 10.83 -17.57
CA GLN A 22 -14.91 10.20 -18.21
C GLN A 22 -14.82 8.67 -18.19
N ALA A 23 -13.62 8.08 -18.32
CA ALA A 23 -13.44 6.64 -18.21
C ALA A 23 -13.72 6.12 -16.78
N VAL A 24 -13.24 6.83 -15.75
CA VAL A 24 -13.54 6.54 -14.34
C VAL A 24 -15.04 6.65 -14.09
N LYS A 25 -15.66 7.76 -14.50
CA LYS A 25 -17.09 7.98 -14.33
C LYS A 25 -17.92 6.89 -15.01
N ALA A 26 -17.64 6.59 -16.28
CA ALA A 26 -18.33 5.54 -17.02
C ALA A 26 -18.16 4.15 -16.37
N GLY A 27 -16.96 3.83 -15.89
CA GLY A 27 -16.69 2.58 -15.17
C GLY A 27 -17.47 2.47 -13.87
N VAL A 28 -17.49 3.53 -13.08
CA VAL A 28 -18.19 3.61 -11.78
C VAL A 28 -19.71 3.56 -11.95
N GLU A 29 -20.24 4.21 -12.98
CA GLU A 29 -21.67 4.20 -13.27
C GLU A 29 -22.15 2.82 -13.75
N ALA A 30 -21.35 2.14 -14.57
CA ALA A 30 -21.68 0.84 -15.15
C ALA A 30 -21.45 -0.35 -14.20
N ALA A 31 -20.54 -0.22 -13.22
CA ALA A 31 -20.18 -1.33 -12.34
C ALA A 31 -21.21 -1.55 -11.21
N PRO A 32 -21.53 -2.82 -10.87
CA PRO A 32 -22.30 -3.15 -9.66
C PRO A 32 -21.60 -2.69 -8.38
N ASP A 33 -20.27 -2.84 -8.34
CA ASP A 33 -19.39 -2.34 -7.30
C ASP A 33 -18.56 -1.17 -7.84
N PRO A 34 -18.73 0.06 -7.32
CA PRO A 34 -17.98 1.24 -7.74
C PRO A 34 -16.46 1.07 -7.68
N ALA A 35 -15.96 0.27 -6.73
CA ALA A 35 -14.54 -0.06 -6.60
C ALA A 35 -13.97 -0.64 -7.90
N LEU A 36 -14.75 -1.48 -8.59
CA LEU A 36 -14.32 -2.12 -9.83
C LEU A 36 -14.19 -1.13 -10.99
N GLY A 37 -15.02 -0.08 -10.98
CA GLY A 37 -14.99 0.98 -11.99
C GLY A 37 -13.71 1.83 -11.94
N LEU A 38 -12.97 1.80 -10.83
CA LEU A 38 -11.73 2.54 -10.62
C LEU A 38 -10.48 1.81 -11.11
N ILE A 39 -10.51 0.48 -11.15
CA ILE A 39 -9.30 -0.36 -11.30
C ILE A 39 -8.56 -0.06 -12.60
N GLU A 40 -9.22 -0.28 -13.74
CA GLU A 40 -8.59 -0.16 -15.05
C GLU A 40 -8.13 1.28 -15.36
N PRO A 41 -8.97 2.32 -15.19
CA PRO A 41 -8.57 3.68 -15.58
C PRO A 41 -7.39 4.22 -14.76
N ILE A 42 -7.36 3.95 -13.44
CA ILE A 42 -6.28 4.43 -12.57
C ILE A 42 -4.97 3.69 -12.87
N ALA A 43 -5.02 2.36 -13.03
CA ALA A 43 -3.83 1.58 -13.39
C ALA A 43 -3.23 2.04 -14.73
N GLN A 44 -4.08 2.31 -15.74
CA GLN A 44 -3.62 2.84 -17.03
C GLN A 44 -3.02 4.25 -16.91
N ALA A 45 -3.61 5.13 -16.10
CA ALA A 45 -3.07 6.47 -15.86
C ALA A 45 -1.65 6.41 -15.25
N ALA A 46 -1.45 5.52 -14.25
CA ALA A 46 -0.14 5.32 -13.63
C ALA A 46 0.91 4.82 -14.62
N VAL A 47 0.57 3.86 -15.49
CA VAL A 47 1.48 3.36 -16.54
C VAL A 47 1.85 4.47 -17.53
N ARG A 48 0.91 5.34 -17.91
CA ARG A 48 1.20 6.48 -18.81
C ARG A 48 2.21 7.45 -18.21
N VAL A 49 2.18 7.67 -16.89
CA VAL A 49 3.21 8.49 -16.21
C VAL A 49 4.59 7.85 -16.33
N LEU A 50 4.70 6.53 -16.09
CA LEU A 50 5.96 5.81 -16.22
C LEU A 50 6.53 5.88 -17.64
N VAL A 51 5.69 5.66 -18.65
CA VAL A 51 6.10 5.78 -20.06
C VAL A 51 6.62 7.18 -20.35
N SER A 52 5.85 8.21 -19.98
CA SER A 52 6.21 9.61 -20.22
C SER A 52 7.52 10.00 -19.50
N ALA A 53 7.71 9.53 -18.27
CA ALA A 53 8.93 9.77 -17.51
C ALA A 53 10.15 9.11 -18.17
N ARG A 54 10.00 7.86 -18.63
CA ARG A 54 11.04 7.12 -19.34
C ARG A 54 11.42 7.80 -20.66
N GLU A 55 10.44 8.21 -21.46
CA GLU A 55 10.66 8.94 -22.71
C GLU A 55 11.37 10.28 -22.49
N ALA A 56 11.07 10.96 -21.38
CA ALA A 56 11.72 12.19 -20.97
C ALA A 56 13.09 12.00 -20.27
N GLY A 57 13.58 10.76 -20.13
CA GLY A 57 14.82 10.45 -19.42
C GLY A 57 14.79 10.81 -17.92
N ARG A 58 13.60 10.87 -17.31
CA ARG A 58 13.42 11.24 -15.91
C ARG A 58 13.48 9.99 -15.02
N PRO A 59 14.25 10.02 -13.93
CA PRO A 59 14.29 8.90 -13.00
C PRO A 59 12.99 8.87 -12.20
N VAL A 60 12.14 7.87 -12.42
CA VAL A 60 10.98 7.58 -11.56
C VAL A 60 11.22 6.23 -10.92
N THR A 61 11.24 6.22 -9.59
CA THR A 61 11.42 4.97 -8.85
C THR A 61 10.07 4.30 -8.63
N GLN A 62 10.10 2.98 -8.42
CA GLN A 62 8.91 2.21 -8.13
C GLN A 62 8.21 2.69 -6.83
N ASP A 63 8.98 3.02 -5.80
CA ASP A 63 8.46 3.56 -4.53
C ASP A 63 7.70 4.88 -4.74
N MET A 64 8.18 5.75 -5.64
CA MET A 64 7.48 6.99 -5.97
C MET A 64 6.16 6.72 -6.68
N MET A 65 6.12 5.75 -7.60
CA MET A 65 4.87 5.35 -8.26
C MET A 65 3.87 4.74 -7.30
N PHE A 66 4.33 3.91 -6.36
CA PHE A 66 3.45 3.35 -5.34
C PHE A 66 2.86 4.41 -4.43
N ALA A 67 3.67 5.34 -3.92
CA ALA A 67 3.18 6.43 -3.10
C ALA A 67 2.19 7.33 -3.87
N ALA A 68 2.48 7.63 -5.14
CA ALA A 68 1.56 8.41 -5.98
C ALA A 68 0.26 7.63 -6.30
N LEU A 69 0.29 6.31 -6.46
CA LEU A 69 -0.89 5.45 -6.61
C LEU A 69 -1.78 5.47 -5.35
N VAL A 70 -1.19 5.44 -4.15
CA VAL A 70 -1.93 5.55 -2.88
C VAL A 70 -2.72 6.86 -2.84
N ASP A 71 -2.04 7.98 -3.06
CA ASP A 71 -2.67 9.31 -3.00
C ASP A 71 -3.73 9.48 -4.09
N THR A 72 -3.44 9.03 -5.31
CA THR A 72 -4.36 9.10 -6.45
C THR A 72 -5.60 8.22 -6.25
N THR A 73 -5.44 7.05 -5.63
CA THR A 73 -6.58 6.16 -5.34
C THR A 73 -7.50 6.76 -4.30
N ARG A 74 -6.95 7.41 -3.25
CA ARG A 74 -7.77 8.14 -2.27
C ARG A 74 -8.61 9.23 -2.94
N GLU A 75 -7.98 10.05 -3.77
CA GLU A 75 -8.69 11.10 -4.50
C GLU A 75 -9.76 10.54 -5.45
N ALA A 76 -9.47 9.42 -6.12
CA ALA A 76 -10.44 8.78 -6.99
C ALA A 76 -11.63 8.20 -6.20
N VAL A 77 -11.40 7.65 -5.01
CA VAL A 77 -12.47 7.21 -4.10
C VAL A 77 -13.35 8.40 -3.72
N GLU A 78 -12.78 9.53 -3.31
CA GLU A 78 -13.55 10.76 -3.01
C GLU A 78 -14.42 11.20 -4.21
N ALA A 79 -13.87 11.13 -5.43
CA ALA A 79 -14.62 11.44 -6.64
C ALA A 79 -15.77 10.44 -6.92
N VAL A 80 -15.60 9.15 -6.58
CA VAL A 80 -16.68 8.15 -6.68
C VAL A 80 -17.81 8.44 -5.71
N GLU A 81 -17.49 8.85 -4.49
CA GLU A 81 -18.48 9.20 -3.48
C GLU A 81 -19.32 10.40 -3.94
N GLU A 82 -18.70 11.37 -4.61
CA GLU A 82 -19.39 12.49 -5.24
C GLU A 82 -20.30 12.03 -6.40
N ILE A 83 -19.83 11.12 -7.27
CA ILE A 83 -20.60 10.60 -8.40
C ILE A 83 -21.82 9.77 -7.94
N ARG A 84 -21.65 8.93 -6.92
CA ARG A 84 -22.69 7.98 -6.47
C ARG A 84 -23.53 8.50 -5.30
N GLY A 85 -23.13 9.60 -4.69
CA GLY A 85 -23.79 10.18 -3.51
C GLY A 85 -23.77 9.28 -2.28
N ARG A 86 -22.79 8.36 -2.18
CA ARG A 86 -22.62 7.44 -1.06
C ARG A 86 -21.14 7.18 -0.80
N GLU A 87 -20.77 7.14 0.48
CA GLU A 87 -19.41 6.80 0.92
C GLU A 87 -19.07 5.34 0.62
N MET A 88 -17.82 5.09 0.23
CA MET A 88 -17.26 3.74 0.14
C MET A 88 -16.83 3.28 1.52
N THR A 89 -17.02 1.99 1.83
CA THR A 89 -16.47 1.45 3.07
C THR A 89 -14.94 1.39 2.99
N GLU A 90 -14.28 1.43 4.15
CA GLU A 90 -12.82 1.26 4.25
C GLU A 90 -12.34 -0.05 3.58
N GLU A 91 -13.13 -1.12 3.73
CA GLU A 91 -12.87 -2.41 3.08
C GLU A 91 -12.96 -2.31 1.55
N GLN A 92 -13.97 -1.62 1.00
CA GLN A 92 -14.11 -1.41 -0.44
C GLN A 92 -12.97 -0.56 -1.00
N ALA A 93 -12.61 0.53 -0.32
CA ALA A 93 -11.50 1.39 -0.73
C ALA A 93 -10.15 0.64 -0.69
N THR A 94 -9.94 -0.20 0.34
CA THR A 94 -8.75 -1.05 0.47
C THR A 94 -8.68 -2.09 -0.65
N ASN A 95 -9.80 -2.79 -0.92
CA ASN A 95 -9.86 -3.77 -2.00
C ASN A 95 -9.64 -3.12 -3.37
N ALA A 96 -10.24 -1.95 -3.62
CA ALA A 96 -10.00 -1.18 -4.84
C ALA A 96 -8.52 -0.86 -5.01
N PHE A 97 -7.86 -0.39 -3.95
CA PHE A 97 -6.43 -0.07 -3.97
C PHE A 97 -5.56 -1.29 -4.30
N LEU A 98 -5.79 -2.43 -3.64
CA LEU A 98 -5.02 -3.65 -3.90
C LEU A 98 -5.18 -4.11 -5.36
N GLU A 99 -6.41 -4.12 -5.86
CA GLU A 99 -6.70 -4.49 -7.26
C GLU A 99 -6.09 -3.50 -8.27
N ILE A 100 -6.11 -2.19 -7.99
CA ILE A 100 -5.42 -1.17 -8.80
C ILE A 100 -3.93 -1.46 -8.85
N VAL A 101 -3.31 -1.77 -7.72
CA VAL A 101 -1.88 -2.08 -7.63
C VAL A 101 -1.54 -3.33 -8.43
N THR A 102 -2.32 -4.40 -8.28
CA THR A 102 -2.15 -5.63 -9.05
C THR A 102 -2.29 -5.38 -10.54
N ARG A 103 -3.30 -4.60 -10.94
CA ARG A 103 -3.53 -4.27 -12.34
C ARG A 103 -2.42 -3.39 -12.93
N TYR A 104 -1.95 -2.41 -12.17
CA TYR A 104 -0.81 -1.58 -12.52
C TYR A 104 0.45 -2.43 -12.73
N ALA A 105 0.74 -3.36 -11.82
CA ALA A 105 1.90 -4.24 -11.91
C ALA A 105 1.87 -5.10 -13.18
N ASP A 106 0.72 -5.69 -13.51
CA ASP A 106 0.53 -6.46 -14.74
C ASP A 106 0.75 -5.60 -16.00
N LEU A 107 0.14 -4.42 -16.06
CA LEU A 107 0.28 -3.52 -17.21
C LEU A 107 1.71 -2.99 -17.37
N ALA A 108 2.35 -2.57 -16.28
CA ALA A 108 3.72 -2.07 -16.29
C ALA A 108 4.73 -3.19 -16.62
N GLY A 109 4.49 -4.41 -16.13
CA GLY A 109 5.31 -5.59 -16.45
C GLY A 109 5.22 -5.97 -17.93
N ARG A 110 4.00 -5.98 -18.51
CA ARG A 110 3.80 -6.19 -19.97
C ARG A 110 4.48 -5.14 -20.82
N ALA A 111 4.57 -3.90 -20.34
CA ALA A 111 5.27 -2.80 -21.01
C ALA A 111 6.80 -2.81 -20.78
N GLY A 112 7.33 -3.76 -19.99
CA GLY A 112 8.75 -3.81 -19.63
C GLY A 112 9.22 -2.57 -18.87
N LEU A 113 8.34 -1.99 -18.05
CA LEU A 113 8.62 -0.80 -17.24
C LEU A 113 9.05 -1.16 -15.81
N ILE A 114 8.63 -2.31 -15.31
CA ILE A 114 9.00 -2.84 -13.99
C ILE A 114 9.32 -4.33 -14.10
N ASP A 115 10.10 -4.86 -13.16
CA ASP A 115 10.28 -6.31 -13.01
C ASP A 115 9.04 -6.91 -12.32
N PRO A 116 8.31 -7.85 -12.95
CA PRO A 116 7.14 -8.50 -12.36
C PRO A 116 7.42 -9.13 -10.99
N ARG A 117 8.63 -9.66 -10.76
CA ARG A 117 9.00 -10.33 -9.50
C ARG A 117 9.18 -9.33 -8.35
N GLU A 118 9.70 -8.15 -8.65
CA GLU A 118 9.83 -7.07 -7.66
C GLU A 118 8.45 -6.48 -7.31
N ALA A 119 7.55 -6.41 -8.30
CA ALA A 119 6.17 -6.00 -8.08
C ALA A 119 5.40 -7.00 -7.18
N GLU A 120 5.52 -8.30 -7.45
CA GLU A 120 4.94 -9.37 -6.62
C GLU A 120 5.46 -9.33 -5.18
N ALA A 121 6.77 -9.15 -4.99
CA ALA A 121 7.36 -9.04 -3.65
C ALA A 121 6.81 -7.85 -2.86
N ARG A 122 6.63 -6.69 -3.51
CA ARG A 122 6.07 -5.49 -2.88
C ARG A 122 4.57 -5.63 -2.56
N MET A 123 3.80 -6.29 -3.43
CA MET A 123 2.40 -6.61 -3.15
C MET A 123 2.28 -7.51 -1.92
N ALA A 124 3.11 -8.55 -1.83
CA ALA A 124 3.16 -9.43 -0.66
C ALA A 124 3.58 -8.68 0.62
N GLU A 125 4.47 -7.69 0.54
CA GLU A 125 4.81 -6.82 1.67
C GLU A 125 3.62 -5.98 2.15
N MET A 126 2.80 -5.47 1.23
CA MET A 126 1.60 -4.67 1.53
C MET A 126 0.45 -5.52 2.08
N GLU A 127 0.24 -6.72 1.54
CA GLU A 127 -0.76 -7.68 2.04
C GLU A 127 -0.34 -8.31 3.38
N GLY A 128 0.97 -8.48 3.60
CA GLY A 128 1.51 -9.27 4.70
C GLY A 128 1.91 -8.50 5.96
N GLY A 129 1.87 -7.16 5.98
CA GLY A 129 2.24 -6.38 7.17
C GLY A 129 3.60 -6.79 7.75
N ALA A 130 4.68 -6.56 6.99
CA ALA A 130 6.08 -6.85 7.34
C ALA A 130 6.44 -8.33 7.57
N ALA A 131 7.11 -8.92 6.58
CA ALA A 131 8.11 -9.96 6.82
C ALA A 131 9.38 -9.60 6.02
N PRO A 132 10.53 -9.33 6.68
CA PRO A 132 11.76 -9.06 5.97
C PRO A 132 12.20 -10.31 5.20
N ALA A 133 12.61 -10.13 3.96
CA ALA A 133 13.27 -11.18 3.18
C ALA A 133 14.43 -11.78 4.00
N PRO A 134 14.56 -13.11 4.10
CA PRO A 134 15.64 -13.71 4.84
C PRO A 134 16.92 -13.61 4.01
N GLY A 135 17.82 -12.70 4.41
CA GLY A 135 19.23 -12.84 4.09
C GLY A 135 19.98 -11.56 3.72
N ARG A 136 20.54 -10.89 4.72
CA ARG A 136 21.99 -10.63 4.79
C ARG A 136 22.36 -10.14 6.19
N GLY A 137 23.52 -10.57 6.66
CA GLY A 137 23.87 -10.61 8.07
C GLY A 137 24.22 -9.27 8.73
N ALA A 138 24.46 -9.42 10.05
CA ALA A 138 25.14 -8.53 10.97
C ALA A 138 24.34 -7.35 11.56
N GLY A 139 23.86 -7.56 12.79
CA GLY A 139 24.05 -6.58 13.86
C GLY A 139 22.91 -5.60 14.19
N GLN A 140 21.65 -5.85 13.83
CA GLN A 140 20.55 -5.00 14.31
C GLN A 140 19.88 -5.60 15.56
N GLU A 141 20.01 -4.86 16.65
CA GLU A 141 19.31 -5.07 17.92
C GLU A 141 17.80 -5.16 17.68
N PRO A 142 17.09 -6.12 18.30
CA PRO A 142 15.66 -6.31 18.05
C PRO A 142 14.87 -5.03 18.33
N PRO A 143 13.83 -4.72 17.52
CA PRO A 143 13.04 -3.52 17.72
C PRO A 143 12.44 -3.50 19.13
N PRO A 144 12.36 -2.33 19.78
CA PRO A 144 11.88 -2.24 21.15
C PRO A 144 10.46 -2.79 21.25
N PRO A 145 10.14 -3.56 22.31
CA PRO A 145 8.87 -4.24 22.44
C PRO A 145 7.72 -3.24 22.43
N SER A 146 6.71 -3.55 21.62
CA SER A 146 5.47 -2.79 21.48
C SER A 146 4.79 -2.56 22.82
N ARG A 147 3.97 -1.51 22.91
CA ARG A 147 3.20 -1.18 24.13
C ARG A 147 2.33 -2.36 24.58
N ALA A 148 1.86 -3.19 23.63
CA ALA A 148 1.15 -4.45 23.88
C ALA A 148 2.06 -5.53 24.50
N ALA A 149 3.27 -5.73 23.97
CA ALA A 149 4.25 -6.67 24.53
C ALA A 149 4.70 -6.28 25.97
N ARG A 150 4.82 -4.97 26.25
CA ARG A 150 5.10 -4.47 27.62
C ARG A 150 3.97 -4.75 28.60
N ARG A 151 2.71 -4.70 28.15
CA ARG A 151 1.52 -5.03 28.97
C ARG A 151 1.46 -6.53 29.29
N ALA A 152 1.74 -7.38 28.30
CA ALA A 152 1.75 -8.84 28.47
C ALA A 152 2.88 -9.33 29.40
N GLY A 153 4.07 -8.72 29.34
CA GLY A 153 5.20 -9.05 30.23
C GLY A 153 4.96 -8.73 31.71
N ARG A 154 4.18 -7.67 32.00
CA ARG A 154 3.83 -7.30 33.39
C ARG A 154 2.86 -8.30 34.05
N ALA A 155 1.98 -8.94 33.28
CA ALA A 155 1.04 -9.95 33.81
C ALA A 155 1.75 -11.27 34.17
N ARG A 156 2.78 -11.68 33.42
CA ARG A 156 3.53 -12.92 33.69
C ARG A 156 4.46 -12.86 34.90
N LYS A 157 4.97 -11.67 35.28
CA LYS A 157 5.88 -11.50 36.43
C LYS A 157 5.21 -11.69 37.81
N ARG A 158 3.87 -11.69 37.90
CA ARG A 158 3.15 -11.89 39.17
C ARG A 158 2.82 -13.34 39.51
N ARG A 159 2.97 -14.29 38.57
CA ARG A 159 2.68 -15.73 38.81
C ARG A 159 3.90 -16.59 39.15
N ARG A 160 5.12 -16.01 39.15
CA ARG A 160 6.39 -16.73 39.46
C ARG A 160 7.03 -16.30 40.80
N LYS A 161 6.25 -15.84 41.77
CA LYS A 161 6.68 -15.88 43.17
C LYS A 161 6.19 -17.18 43.77
N GLY A 162 7.03 -18.22 43.66
CA GLY A 162 6.87 -19.44 44.46
C GLY A 162 6.95 -19.11 45.95
N PRO A 163 6.37 -19.95 46.82
CA PRO A 163 6.32 -19.70 48.26
C PRO A 163 7.74 -19.70 48.86
N PRO A 164 7.96 -18.94 49.95
CA PRO A 164 9.26 -18.88 50.63
C PRO A 164 9.62 -20.26 51.20
N ARG A 165 10.86 -20.72 50.94
CA ARG A 165 11.46 -21.86 51.60
C ARG A 165 11.57 -21.54 53.10
N GLN A 166 10.86 -22.30 53.92
CA GLN A 166 11.13 -22.39 55.34
C GLN A 166 12.53 -23.02 55.51
N GLN A 167 13.43 -22.28 56.15
CA GLN A 167 14.64 -22.85 56.74
C GLN A 167 14.20 -23.59 58.00
N GLN A 168 14.40 -24.91 58.03
CA GLN A 168 14.36 -25.68 59.26
C GLN A 168 15.77 -25.68 59.84
N GLU A 169 15.85 -25.17 61.07
CA GLU A 169 16.96 -25.30 62.00
C GLU A 169 17.03 -26.73 62.57
N ALA A 170 18.25 -27.13 62.96
CA ALA A 170 18.61 -28.16 63.95
C ALA A 170 18.19 -29.62 63.63
N ILE A 171 19.00 -30.66 63.83
CA ILE A 171 20.01 -30.99 64.85
C ILE A 171 21.08 -31.89 64.19
#